data_AF-A0AAN7A7S0-F1
#
_entry.id   AF-A0AAN7A7S0-F1
#
_cell.length_a   1.000
_cell.length_b   1.000
_cell.length_c   1.000
_cell.angle_alpha   90.00
_cell.angle_beta   90.00
_cell.angle_gamma   90.00
#
_symmetry.space_group_name_H-M   'P 1'
#
loop_
_entity.id
_entity.type
_entity.pdbx_description
1 polymer ?
#
loop_
_entity_poly.entity_id
_entity_poly.type
_entity_poly.pdbx_seq_one_letter_code
_entity_poly.pdbx_strand_id
1 'polypeptide(L)'
;MTPLRTTLLRRRLTLLRRPINRPSQIRNYASSEKPSQTGVFYKAWTRPVAKTALLAVFVYQLAYWGWSKMEVDEIKEQKKAETTRLEAQVKKLQDEKSGKK
;
A
#
# COMPACT_ATOMS: atom_id res chain seq x y z
N MET A 1 72.39 8.53 1.42
CA MET A 1 72.04 7.13 1.78
C MET A 1 70.55 7.08 2.04
N THR A 2 69.79 6.46 1.14
CA THR A 2 68.32 6.32 1.20
C THR A 2 67.95 4.98 1.86
N PRO A 3 67.02 4.94 2.83
CA PRO A 3 66.39 3.68 3.20
C PRO A 3 65.08 3.49 2.45
N LEU A 4 65.05 2.51 1.55
CA LEU A 4 63.81 1.91 1.04
C LEU A 4 63.08 1.27 2.22
N ARG A 5 61.86 1.75 2.53
CA ARG A 5 60.96 1.11 3.49
C ARG A 5 59.75 0.57 2.74
N THR A 6 59.79 -0.74 2.52
CA THR A 6 58.70 -1.58 2.05
C THR A 6 57.58 -1.59 3.10
N THR A 7 56.40 -1.05 2.77
CA THR A 7 55.21 -1.18 3.61
C THR A 7 54.10 -1.87 2.85
N LEU A 8 53.67 -3.00 3.40
CA LEU A 8 52.68 -3.95 2.90
C LEU A 8 51.32 -3.27 2.64
N LEU A 9 50.77 -3.51 1.46
CA LEU A 9 49.40 -3.18 1.08
C LEU A 9 48.41 -3.95 1.97
N ARG A 10 47.90 -3.31 3.02
CA ARG A 10 46.76 -3.81 3.80
C ARG A 10 45.48 -3.57 3.01
N ARG A 11 45.11 -4.52 2.15
CA ARG A 11 43.85 -4.52 1.40
C ARG A 11 42.67 -4.70 2.37
N ARG A 12 42.13 -3.59 2.90
CA ARG A 12 40.83 -3.59 3.60
C ARG A 12 39.73 -3.79 2.56
N LEU A 13 39.03 -4.92 2.59
CA LEU A 13 37.72 -5.03 1.95
C LEU A 13 36.72 -4.18 2.75
N THR A 14 36.46 -2.96 2.28
CA THR A 14 35.29 -2.19 2.68
C THR A 14 34.06 -2.81 2.02
N LEU A 15 33.36 -3.67 2.77
CA LEU A 15 31.98 -4.00 2.47
C LEU A 15 31.19 -2.68 2.42
N LEU A 16 30.62 -2.39 1.26
CA LEU A 16 29.76 -1.24 0.97
C LEU A 16 28.49 -1.31 1.83
N ARG A 17 28.58 -0.92 3.10
CA ARG A 17 27.43 -0.58 3.93
C ARG A 17 26.91 0.77 3.44
N ARG A 18 26.06 0.75 2.42
CA ARG A 18 25.40 1.94 1.87
C ARG A 18 24.38 2.42 2.90
N PRO A 19 24.57 3.56 3.60
CA PRO A 19 23.48 4.09 4.41
C PRO A 19 22.37 4.53 3.45
N ILE A 20 21.18 3.96 3.64
CA ILE A 20 19.93 4.53 3.12
C ILE A 20 19.68 5.78 3.96
N ASN A 21 20.48 6.82 3.74
CA ASN A 21 20.19 8.16 4.21
C ASN A 21 20.04 8.99 2.94
N ARG A 22 18.88 8.86 2.28
CA ARG A 22 18.48 9.81 1.26
C ARG A 22 18.05 11.06 2.01
N PRO A 23 18.81 12.16 2.01
CA PRO A 23 18.26 13.40 2.51
C PRO A 23 17.01 13.68 1.68
N SER A 24 15.88 13.85 2.35
CA SER A 24 14.69 14.36 1.71
C SER A 24 15.06 15.71 1.12
N GLN A 25 15.17 15.77 -0.21
CA GLN A 25 15.24 17.05 -0.91
C GLN A 25 13.90 17.74 -0.67
N ILE A 26 13.83 18.52 0.40
CA ILE A 26 12.74 19.46 0.61
C ILE A 26 12.84 20.42 -0.57
N ARG A 27 11.90 20.31 -1.51
CA ARG A 27 11.72 21.30 -2.57
C ARG A 27 11.49 22.64 -1.89
N ASN A 28 12.54 23.45 -1.83
CA ASN A 28 12.45 24.84 -1.43
C ASN A 28 11.97 25.58 -2.67
N TYR A 29 10.67 25.87 -2.69
CA TYR A 29 10.11 26.79 -3.69
C TYR A 29 10.75 28.16 -3.45
N ALA A 30 11.13 28.85 -4.52
CA ALA A 30 11.79 30.16 -4.50
C ALA A 30 10.84 31.31 -4.08
N SER A 31 9.99 31.09 -3.08
CA SER A 31 9.28 32.16 -2.39
C SER A 31 10.06 32.49 -1.11
N SER A 32 10.56 33.72 -1.01
CA SER A 32 11.39 34.19 0.10
C SER A 32 10.64 34.39 1.44
N GLU A 33 9.52 33.69 1.63
CA GLU A 33 8.76 33.76 2.87
C GLU A 33 9.41 32.87 3.93
N LYS A 34 9.97 33.54 4.94
CA LYS A 34 10.51 32.91 6.14
C LYS A 34 9.43 31.97 6.70
N PRO A 35 9.74 30.70 6.99
CA PRO A 35 8.74 29.76 7.49
C PRO A 35 8.14 30.34 8.77
N SER A 36 6.81 30.53 8.78
CA SER A 36 6.12 30.99 9.98
C SER A 36 6.38 30.00 11.13
N GLN A 37 6.60 30.52 12.34
CA GLN A 37 6.88 29.69 13.52
C GLN A 37 5.76 28.65 13.76
N THR A 38 4.53 29.01 13.43
CA THR A 38 3.36 28.12 13.43
C THR A 38 3.45 27.02 12.36
N GLY A 39 3.88 27.34 11.14
CA GLY A 39 4.06 26.35 10.06
C GLY A 39 5.10 25.28 10.37
N VAL A 40 6.17 25.63 11.10
CA VAL A 40 7.19 24.67 11.56
C VAL A 40 6.61 23.72 12.60
N PHE A 41 5.80 24.22 13.54
CA PHE A 41 5.14 23.41 14.57
C PHE A 41 4.20 22.36 13.96
N TYR A 42 3.30 22.76 13.04
CA TYR A 42 2.39 21.82 12.38
C TYR A 42 3.13 20.77 11.54
N LYS A 43 4.27 21.16 10.95
CA LYS A 43 5.11 20.25 10.18
C LYS A 43 5.84 19.23 11.07
N ALA A 44 6.27 19.63 12.26
CA ALA A 44 7.01 18.77 13.18
C ALA A 44 6.09 17.79 13.93
N TRP A 45 4.95 18.27 14.45
CA TRP A 45 4.14 17.50 15.40
C TRP A 45 2.85 16.96 14.77
N THR A 46 2.16 17.79 14.01
CA THR A 46 0.82 17.44 13.51
C THR A 46 0.88 16.55 12.28
N ARG A 47 1.87 16.71 11.41
CA ARG A 47 2.06 15.85 10.23
C ARG A 47 2.26 14.37 10.58
N PRO A 48 3.15 13.99 11.52
CA PRO A 48 3.28 12.59 11.94
C PRO A 48 2.00 12.04 12.58
N VAL A 49 1.37 12.80 13.50
CA VAL A 49 0.15 12.38 14.20
C VAL A 49 -1.02 12.21 13.24
N ALA A 50 -1.21 13.13 12.30
CA ALA A 50 -2.25 13.02 11.29
C ALA A 50 -2.03 11.80 10.39
N LYS A 51 -0.78 11.51 10.01
CA LYS A 51 -0.45 10.31 9.23
C LYS A 51 -0.80 9.02 9.97
N THR A 52 -0.45 8.92 11.25
CA THR A 52 -0.77 7.74 12.04
C THR A 52 -2.26 7.61 12.30
N ALA A 53 -2.96 8.70 12.57
CA ALA A 53 -4.41 8.69 12.79
C ALA A 53 -5.17 8.26 11.53
N LEU A 54 -4.81 8.80 10.36
CA LEU A 54 -5.42 8.41 9.08
C LEU A 54 -5.11 6.95 8.73
N LEU A 55 -3.89 6.49 8.97
CA LEU A 55 -3.52 5.09 8.76
C LEU A 55 -4.28 4.16 9.71
N ALA A 56 -4.43 4.54 10.97
CA ALA A 56 -5.18 3.76 11.96
C ALA A 56 -6.65 3.62 11.56
N VAL A 57 -7.29 4.71 11.14
CA VAL A 57 -8.66 4.66 10.60
C VAL A 57 -8.71 3.78 9.37
N PHE A 58 -7.78 3.96 8.42
CA PHE A 58 -7.74 3.15 7.20
C PHE A 58 -7.61 1.64 7.48
N VAL A 59 -6.72 1.25 8.38
CA VAL A 59 -6.54 -0.16 8.78
C VAL A 59 -7.80 -0.69 9.47
N TYR A 60 -8.44 0.12 10.33
CA TYR A 60 -9.73 -0.26 10.93
C TYR A 60 -10.82 -0.46 9.88
N GLN A 61 -10.92 0.43 8.89
CA GLN A 61 -11.87 0.29 7.79
C GLN A 61 -11.59 -0.99 6.97
N LEU A 62 -10.33 -1.30 6.68
CA LEU A 62 -9.96 -2.52 5.96
C LEU A 62 -10.23 -3.78 6.78
N ALA A 63 -9.99 -3.75 8.09
CA ALA A 63 -10.27 -4.88 8.98
C ALA A 63 -11.78 -5.12 9.07
N TYR A 64 -12.58 -4.06 9.24
CA TYR A 64 -14.04 -4.16 9.26
C TYR A 64 -14.60 -4.63 7.91
N TRP A 65 -14.08 -4.06 6.81
CA TRP A 65 -14.46 -4.50 5.46
C TRP A 65 -14.06 -5.94 5.19
N GLY A 66 -12.86 -6.35 5.63
CA GLY A 66 -12.38 -7.73 5.55
C GLY A 66 -13.29 -8.69 6.32
N TRP A 67 -13.68 -8.32 7.54
CA TRP A 67 -14.66 -9.05 8.34
C TRP A 67 -15.98 -9.22 7.58
N SER A 68 -16.57 -8.12 7.11
CA SER A 68 -17.84 -8.17 6.37
C SER A 68 -17.73 -8.92 5.03
N LYS A 69 -16.52 -9.00 4.44
CA LYS A 69 -16.31 -9.66 3.15
C LYS A 69 -16.18 -11.18 3.29
N MET A 70 -15.60 -11.66 4.38
CA MET A 70 -15.54 -13.11 4.67
C MET A 70 -16.94 -13.72 4.79
N GLU A 71 -17.88 -13.03 5.45
CA GLU A 71 -19.28 -13.47 5.52
C GLU A 71 -19.98 -13.49 4.15
N VAL A 72 -19.66 -12.53 3.28
CA VAL A 72 -20.32 -12.38 1.98
C VAL A 72 -19.78 -13.33 0.92
N ASP A 73 -18.50 -13.72 1.01
CA ASP A 73 -17.88 -14.58 0.01
C ASP A 73 -18.46 -16.02 0.04
N GLU A 74 -18.90 -16.53 1.20
CA GLU A 74 -19.60 -17.82 1.31
C GLU A 74 -21.03 -17.78 0.73
N ILE A 75 -21.76 -16.68 0.97
CA ILE A 75 -23.14 -16.51 0.50
C ILE A 75 -23.19 -16.28 -1.02
N LYS A 76 -22.17 -15.63 -1.59
CA LYS A 76 -22.12 -15.35 -3.04
C LYS A 76 -21.92 -16.61 -3.87
N GLU A 77 -21.24 -17.62 -3.37
CA GLU A 77 -21.03 -18.86 -4.10
C GLU A 77 -22.34 -19.67 -4.20
N GLN A 78 -23.08 -19.78 -3.09
CA GLN A 78 -24.38 -20.45 -3.06
C GLN A 78 -25.42 -19.75 -3.95
N LYS A 79 -25.54 -18.41 -3.84
CA LYS A 79 -26.51 -17.65 -4.64
C LYS A 79 -26.20 -17.66 -6.13
N LYS A 80 -24.91 -17.68 -6.52
CA LYS A 80 -24.52 -17.86 -7.92
C LYS A 80 -24.94 -19.24 -8.44
N ALA A 81 -24.71 -20.30 -7.66
CA ALA A 81 -25.13 -21.65 -8.04
C ALA A 81 -26.66 -21.76 -8.20
N GLU A 82 -27.43 -21.16 -7.29
CA GLU A 82 -28.89 -21.11 -7.37
C GLU A 82 -29.37 -20.33 -8.59
N THR A 83 -28.77 -19.17 -8.88
CA THR A 83 -29.13 -18.35 -10.04
C THR A 83 -28.88 -19.11 -11.34
N THR A 84 -27.73 -19.78 -11.45
CA THR A 84 -27.37 -20.58 -12.64
C THR A 84 -28.36 -21.75 -12.85
N ARG A 85 -28.80 -22.38 -11.75
CA ARG A 85 -29.80 -23.46 -11.79
C ARG A 85 -31.17 -22.95 -12.20
N LEU A 86 -31.56 -21.76 -11.72
CA LEU A 86 -32.83 -21.13 -12.06
C LEU A 86 -32.85 -20.68 -13.52
N GLU A 87 -31.77 -20.07 -14.02
CA GLU A 87 -31.62 -19.72 -15.44
C GLU A 87 -31.72 -20.95 -16.35
N ALA A 88 -31.08 -22.06 -15.96
CA ALA A 88 -31.18 -23.32 -16.71
C ALA A 88 -32.61 -23.88 -16.74
N GLN A 89 -33.37 -23.75 -15.65
CA GLN A 89 -34.78 -24.17 -15.61
C GLN A 89 -35.68 -23.25 -16.45
N VAL A 90 -35.48 -21.93 -16.37
CA VAL A 90 -36.22 -20.96 -17.17
C VAL A 90 -35.97 -21.18 -18.65
N LYS A 91 -34.72 -21.43 -19.05
CA LYS A 91 -34.37 -21.73 -20.44
C LYS A 91 -35.05 -23.00 -20.93
N LYS A 92 -35.00 -24.09 -20.16
CA LYS A 92 -35.69 -25.35 -20.49
C LYS A 92 -37.20 -25.16 -20.68
N LEU A 93 -37.83 -24.40 -19.78
CA LEU A 93 -39.27 -24.11 -19.86
C LEU A 93 -39.62 -23.17 -21.03
N GLN A 94 -38.75 -22.23 -21.39
CA GLN A 94 -38.91 -21.41 -22.60
C GLN A 94 -38.80 -22.24 -23.87
N ASP A 95 -37.79 -23.11 -23.95
CA ASP A 95 -37.56 -24.00 -25.09
C ASP A 95 -38.77 -24.94 -25.29
N GLU A 96 -39.26 -25.57 -24.20
CA GLU A 96 -40.43 -26.45 -24.21
C GLU A 96 -41.73 -25.72 -24.57
N LYS A 97 -41.91 -24.47 -24.11
CA LYS A 97 -43.06 -23.64 -24.47
C LYS A 97 -42.99 -23.13 -25.91
N SER A 98 -41.79 -22.94 -26.47
CA SER A 98 -41.59 -22.49 -27.85
C SER A 98 -41.76 -23.62 -28.88
N GLY A 99 -41.39 -24.87 -28.55
CA GLY A 99 -41.58 -26.04 -29.40
C GLY A 99 -43.00 -26.62 -29.41
N LYS A 100 -43.91 -26.04 -28.62
CA LYS A 100 -45.33 -26.43 -28.52
C LYS A 100 -46.28 -25.50 -29.29
N LYS A 101 -45.72 -24.53 -30.03
CA LYS A 101 -46.44 -23.73 -31.05
C LYS A 101 -46.20 -24.33 -32.42
#